data_AF-A0A8S3HP09-F1
#
_entry.id   AF-A0A8S3HP09-F1
#
_cell.length_a   1.000
_cell.length_b   1.000
_cell.length_c   1.000
_cell.angle_alpha   90.00
_cell.angle_beta   90.00
_cell.angle_gamma   90.00
#
_symmetry.space_group_name_H-M   'P 1'
#
loop_
_entity.id
_entity.type
_entity.pdbx_description
1 polymer ?
#
loop_
_entity_poly.entity_id
_entity_poly.type
_entity_poly.pdbx_seq_one_letter_code
_entity_poly.pdbx_strand_id
1 'polypeptide(L)'
;LHRNKPPIAGSIEWVDEMKDRINEPLDAFTKLDYAAKETDDGKRVLAKHEELIQLLDKFAKSIFDDWSKNVGQAANFNLKQNLLTRNTDSQIITTNFDPQLIGVLREVKYMQQTKTGSSDQVPEEATKMYQENEKFVNYVTNLDYTTKSYNKIRLTILDVEKPLVEKQLEEIDKKLLRAEKELSWSTAGRV
;
A
#
# COMPACT_ATOMS: atom_id res chain seq x y z
N LEU A 1 -17.52 -0.67 -2.58
CA LEU A 1 -16.18 -0.79 -1.97
C LEU A 1 -16.26 -0.42 -0.50
N HIS A 2 -15.61 -1.20 0.37
CA HIS A 2 -15.54 -0.91 1.80
C HIS A 2 -14.81 0.40 2.06
N ARG A 3 -15.37 1.22 2.94
CA ARG A 3 -14.71 2.44 3.41
C ARG A 3 -13.44 2.05 4.17
N ASN A 4 -12.33 2.74 3.88
CA ASN A 4 -11.02 2.57 4.53
C ASN A 4 -10.26 1.26 4.22
N LYS A 5 -10.71 0.45 3.25
CA LYS A 5 -9.92 -0.67 2.73
C LYS A 5 -9.11 -0.24 1.51
N PRO A 6 -7.91 -0.81 1.32
CA PRO A 6 -7.12 -0.51 0.14
C PRO A 6 -7.78 -1.17 -1.09
N PRO A 7 -7.61 -0.58 -2.29
CA PRO A 7 -8.42 -0.91 -3.47
C PRO A 7 -8.33 -2.37 -3.92
N ILE A 8 -7.16 -3.01 -3.84
CA ILE A 8 -6.97 -4.38 -4.34
C ILE A 8 -7.54 -5.38 -3.34
N ALA A 9 -7.07 -5.35 -2.09
CA ALA A 9 -7.56 -6.26 -1.05
C ALA A 9 -9.06 -6.07 -0.80
N GLY A 10 -9.55 -4.83 -0.82
CA GLY A 10 -10.98 -4.54 -0.68
C GLY A 10 -11.84 -5.00 -1.86
N SER A 11 -11.27 -5.12 -3.06
CA SER A 11 -11.97 -5.69 -4.22
C SER A 11 -12.03 -7.22 -4.17
N ILE A 12 -10.96 -7.86 -3.71
CA ILE A 12 -10.91 -9.32 -3.49
C ILE A 12 -11.91 -9.71 -2.40
N GLU A 13 -11.90 -9.01 -1.27
CA GLU A 13 -12.84 -9.27 -0.19
C GLU A 13 -14.30 -9.02 -0.61
N TRP A 14 -14.55 -8.01 -1.45
CA TRP A 14 -15.87 -7.79 -2.03
C TRP A 14 -16.32 -8.96 -2.93
N VAL A 15 -15.40 -9.57 -3.67
CA VAL A 15 -15.70 -10.78 -4.46
C VAL A 15 -16.10 -11.93 -3.53
N ASP A 16 -15.36 -12.14 -2.45
CA ASP A 16 -15.66 -13.19 -1.47
C ASP A 16 -17.03 -12.98 -0.83
N GLU A 17 -17.34 -11.74 -0.40
CA GLU A 17 -18.65 -11.38 0.13
C GLU A 17 -19.78 -11.61 -0.89
N MET A 18 -19.53 -11.34 -2.18
CA MET A 18 -20.51 -11.61 -3.23
C MET A 18 -20.75 -13.11 -3.39
N LYS A 19 -19.70 -13.93 -3.39
CA LYS A 19 -19.84 -15.39 -3.45
C LYS A 19 -20.64 -15.93 -2.27
N ASP A 20 -20.33 -15.49 -1.05
CA ASP A 20 -21.05 -15.91 0.16
C ASP A 20 -22.55 -15.60 0.05
N ARG A 21 -22.89 -14.38 -0.40
CA ARG A 21 -24.28 -13.94 -0.60
C ARG A 21 -25.01 -14.69 -1.71
N ILE A 22 -24.31 -15.12 -2.75
CA ILE A 22 -24.90 -15.87 -3.87
C ILE A 22 -25.05 -17.36 -3.51
N ASN A 23 -24.18 -17.88 -2.64
CA ASN A 23 -24.23 -19.25 -2.15
C ASN A 23 -25.39 -19.47 -1.17
N GLU A 24 -25.72 -18.50 -0.31
CA GLU A 24 -26.83 -18.60 0.64
C GLU A 24 -28.19 -19.02 0.00
N PRO A 25 -28.70 -18.34 -1.05
CA PRO A 25 -29.94 -18.76 -1.70
C PRO A 25 -29.77 -20.08 -2.48
N LEU A 26 -28.58 -20.39 -2.98
CA LEU A 26 -28.33 -21.67 -3.63
C LEU A 26 -28.37 -22.82 -2.62
N ASP A 27 -27.82 -22.64 -1.42
CA ASP A 27 -27.88 -23.62 -0.34
C ASP A 27 -29.32 -23.89 0.09
N ALA A 28 -30.19 -22.88 0.07
CA ALA A 28 -31.61 -23.06 0.29
C ALA A 28 -32.27 -23.81 -0.88
N PHE A 29 -31.96 -23.46 -2.12
CA PHE A 29 -32.47 -24.12 -3.32
C PHE A 29 -32.05 -25.59 -3.41
N THR A 30 -30.81 -25.91 -3.04
CA THR A 30 -30.29 -27.28 -3.00
C THR A 30 -30.90 -28.11 -1.86
N LYS A 31 -31.59 -27.51 -0.90
CA LYS A 31 -32.37 -28.24 0.12
C LYS A 31 -33.82 -28.53 -0.30
N LEU A 32 -34.31 -27.93 -1.39
CA LEU A 32 -35.63 -28.23 -1.96
C LEU A 32 -35.66 -29.61 -2.63
N ASP A 33 -36.89 -30.10 -2.87
CA ASP A 33 -37.16 -31.41 -3.47
C ASP A 33 -36.39 -31.62 -4.79
N TYR A 34 -35.90 -32.85 -5.00
CA TYR A 34 -35.08 -33.24 -6.16
C TYR A 34 -35.80 -32.94 -7.48
N ALA A 35 -37.12 -33.09 -7.51
CA ALA A 35 -37.95 -32.81 -8.68
C ALA A 35 -37.84 -31.35 -9.18
N ALA A 36 -37.68 -30.37 -8.28
CA ALA A 36 -37.58 -28.96 -8.67
C ALA A 36 -36.24 -28.63 -9.36
N LYS A 37 -35.17 -29.36 -9.03
CA LYS A 37 -33.82 -29.15 -9.58
C LYS A 37 -33.64 -29.78 -10.96
N GLU A 38 -34.36 -30.87 -11.21
CA GLU A 38 -34.30 -31.57 -12.51
C GLU A 38 -35.09 -30.88 -13.62
N THR A 39 -35.92 -29.90 -13.28
CA THR A 39 -36.57 -29.01 -14.24
C THR A 39 -35.55 -28.22 -15.05
N ASP A 40 -35.92 -27.83 -16.28
CA ASP A 40 -35.06 -27.00 -17.13
C ASP A 40 -34.69 -25.67 -16.47
N ASP A 41 -35.63 -25.08 -15.72
CA ASP A 41 -35.39 -23.85 -14.96
C ASP A 41 -34.42 -24.09 -13.79
N GLY A 42 -34.54 -25.20 -13.07
CA GLY A 42 -33.63 -25.58 -11.99
C GLY A 42 -32.19 -25.79 -12.47
N LYS A 43 -32.02 -26.51 -13.59
CA LYS A 43 -30.71 -26.69 -14.24
C LYS A 43 -30.13 -25.37 -14.72
N ARG A 44 -30.96 -24.48 -15.26
CA ARG A 44 -30.54 -23.15 -15.70
C ARG A 44 -30.05 -22.28 -14.54
N VAL A 45 -30.72 -22.33 -13.39
CA VAL A 45 -30.29 -21.61 -12.17
C VAL A 45 -28.93 -22.10 -11.70
N LEU A 46 -28.73 -23.43 -11.64
CA LEU A 46 -27.44 -24.03 -11.25
C LEU A 46 -26.31 -23.64 -12.20
N ALA A 47 -26.55 -23.72 -13.51
CA ALA A 47 -25.57 -23.33 -14.53
C ALA A 47 -25.20 -21.85 -14.44
N LYS A 48 -26.18 -20.97 -14.19
CA LYS A 48 -25.95 -19.53 -14.06
C LYS A 48 -25.24 -19.15 -12.76
N HIS A 49 -25.50 -19.87 -11.67
CA HIS A 49 -24.75 -19.72 -10.43
C HIS A 49 -23.27 -20.06 -10.65
N GLU A 50 -22.97 -21.22 -11.24
CA GLU A 50 -21.59 -21.66 -11.50
C GLU A 50 -20.86 -20.67 -12.43
N GLU A 51 -21.51 -20.22 -13.51
CA GLU A 51 -20.96 -19.19 -14.41
C GLU A 51 -20.61 -17.91 -13.66
N LEU A 52 -21.47 -17.47 -12.73
CA LEU A 52 -21.25 -16.26 -11.93
C LEU A 52 -20.08 -16.41 -10.97
N ILE A 53 -19.94 -17.57 -10.29
CA ILE A 53 -18.80 -17.86 -9.42
C ILE A 53 -17.49 -17.80 -10.23
N GLN A 54 -17.45 -18.44 -11.40
CA GLN A 54 -16.26 -18.42 -12.27
C GLN A 54 -15.89 -17.02 -12.75
N LEU A 55 -16.88 -16.18 -13.08
CA LEU A 55 -16.65 -14.79 -13.46
C LEU A 55 -16.06 -13.97 -12.30
N LEU A 56 -16.58 -14.18 -11.08
CA LEU A 56 -16.08 -13.54 -9.87
C LEU A 56 -14.64 -13.97 -9.55
N ASP A 57 -14.31 -15.26 -9.67
CA ASP A 57 -12.95 -15.77 -9.52
C ASP A 57 -11.98 -15.18 -10.54
N LYS A 58 -12.39 -15.13 -11.80
CA LYS A 58 -11.58 -14.55 -12.88
C LYS A 58 -11.31 -13.06 -12.64
N PHE A 59 -12.31 -12.33 -12.15
CA PHE A 59 -12.17 -10.91 -11.81
C PHE A 59 -11.19 -10.69 -10.66
N ALA A 60 -11.34 -11.42 -9.54
CA ALA A 60 -10.42 -11.34 -8.40
C ALA A 60 -8.98 -11.65 -8.83
N LYS A 61 -8.80 -12.72 -9.62
CA LYS A 61 -7.49 -13.12 -10.13
C LYS A 61 -6.88 -12.05 -11.05
N SER A 62 -7.67 -11.48 -11.97
CA SER A 62 -7.17 -10.44 -12.88
C SER A 62 -6.67 -9.21 -12.12
N ILE A 63 -7.43 -8.74 -11.12
CA ILE A 63 -7.05 -7.60 -10.30
C ILE A 63 -5.77 -7.89 -9.51
N PHE A 64 -5.68 -9.09 -8.95
CA PHE A 64 -4.49 -9.52 -8.21
C PHE A 64 -3.26 -9.62 -9.10
N ASP A 65 -3.37 -10.26 -10.26
CA ASP A 65 -2.27 -10.46 -11.21
C ASP A 65 -1.75 -9.11 -11.73
N ASP A 66 -2.63 -8.17 -12.03
CA ASP A 66 -2.25 -6.83 -12.50
C ASP A 66 -1.56 -6.02 -11.40
N TRP A 67 -2.02 -6.13 -10.15
CA TRP A 67 -1.32 -5.52 -9.02
C TRP A 67 0.06 -6.16 -8.79
N SER A 68 0.12 -7.49 -8.79
CA SER A 68 1.31 -8.30 -8.54
C SER A 68 2.45 -8.02 -9.53
N LYS A 69 2.12 -7.82 -10.82
CA LYS A 69 3.11 -7.46 -11.84
C LYS A 69 3.77 -6.10 -11.60
N ASN A 70 3.02 -5.14 -11.05
CA ASN A 70 3.45 -3.75 -10.93
C ASN A 70 4.07 -3.44 -9.56
N VAL A 71 3.61 -4.11 -8.51
CA VAL A 71 3.97 -3.80 -7.12
C VAL A 71 5.47 -3.93 -6.86
N GLY A 72 6.11 -4.98 -7.38
CA GLY A 72 7.55 -5.21 -7.18
C GLY A 72 8.41 -4.13 -7.82
N GLN A 73 8.07 -3.71 -9.04
CA GLN A 73 8.81 -2.65 -9.76
C GLN A 73 8.61 -1.29 -9.10
N ALA A 74 7.37 -0.94 -8.78
CA ALA A 74 7.04 0.31 -8.10
C ALA A 74 7.71 0.40 -6.72
N ALA A 75 7.69 -0.68 -5.94
CA ALA A 75 8.37 -0.74 -4.65
C ALA A 75 9.89 -0.56 -4.80
N ASN A 76 10.53 -1.30 -5.72
CA ASN A 76 11.97 -1.20 -5.94
C ASN A 76 12.40 0.21 -6.38
N PHE A 77 11.65 0.82 -7.30
CA PHE A 77 11.92 2.16 -7.79
C PHE A 77 11.81 3.21 -6.68
N ASN A 78 10.72 3.17 -5.89
CA ASN A 78 10.48 4.13 -4.82
C ASN A 78 11.45 3.94 -3.64
N LEU A 79 11.85 2.70 -3.34
CA LEU A 79 12.83 2.43 -2.28
C LEU A 79 14.25 2.92 -2.61
N LYS A 80 14.57 3.09 -3.90
CA LYS A 80 15.84 3.66 -4.36
C LYS A 80 15.87 5.18 -4.32
N GLN A 81 14.73 5.84 -4.10
CA GLN A 81 14.67 7.28 -3.99
C GLN A 81 15.36 7.76 -2.71
N ASN A 82 15.90 8.98 -2.77
CA ASN A 82 16.58 9.59 -1.63
C ASN A 82 15.59 9.89 -0.50
N LEU A 83 16.08 9.97 0.74
CA LEU A 83 15.22 10.14 1.92
C LEU A 83 14.56 11.51 1.99
N LEU A 84 15.27 12.55 1.56
CA LEU A 84 14.82 13.94 1.59
C LEU A 84 14.87 14.55 0.20
N THR A 85 13.94 15.45 -0.07
CA THR A 85 13.94 16.36 -1.22
C THR A 85 13.98 17.79 -0.74
N ARG A 86 14.67 18.67 -1.47
CA ARG A 86 14.77 20.09 -1.16
C ARG A 86 14.22 20.91 -2.31
N ASN A 87 13.34 21.86 -2.01
CA ASN A 87 12.90 22.83 -2.99
C ASN A 87 14.02 23.85 -3.25
N THR A 88 14.41 24.06 -4.51
CA THR A 88 15.53 24.95 -4.86
C THR A 88 15.27 26.42 -4.55
N ASP A 89 14.00 26.84 -4.59
CA ASP A 89 13.61 28.24 -4.48
C ASP A 89 13.39 28.64 -3.01
N SER A 90 12.61 27.84 -2.28
CA SER A 90 12.29 28.08 -0.87
C SER A 90 13.32 27.48 0.09
N GLN A 91 14.17 26.56 -0.40
CA GLN A 91 15.18 25.84 0.39
C GLN A 91 14.57 25.06 1.57
N ILE A 92 13.27 24.76 1.50
CA ILE A 92 12.51 23.91 2.41
C ILE A 92 12.75 22.46 2.03
N ILE A 93 12.92 21.59 3.03
CA ILE A 93 13.06 20.14 2.83
C ILE A 93 11.75 19.41 3.07
N THR A 94 11.58 18.25 2.46
CA THR A 94 10.45 17.34 2.63
C THR A 94 10.92 15.89 2.66
N THR A 95 10.29 15.07 3.50
CA THR A 95 10.50 13.61 3.49
C THR A 95 9.97 13.03 2.19
N ASN A 96 10.82 12.31 1.47
CA ASN A 96 10.51 11.78 0.15
C ASN A 96 10.04 10.32 0.23
N PHE A 97 8.94 10.09 0.95
CA PHE A 97 8.32 8.78 1.05
C PHE A 97 7.09 8.71 0.15
N ASP A 98 7.17 7.93 -0.92
CA ASP A 98 6.14 7.91 -1.95
C ASP A 98 4.80 7.36 -1.40
N PRO A 99 3.67 8.05 -1.60
CA PRO A 99 2.35 7.58 -1.16
C PRO A 99 1.96 6.20 -1.73
N GLN A 100 2.48 5.82 -2.89
CA GLN A 100 2.29 4.48 -3.46
C GLN A 100 2.89 3.41 -2.56
N LEU A 101 4.05 3.63 -1.91
CA LEU A 101 4.62 2.68 -0.94
C LEU A 101 3.69 2.47 0.25
N ILE A 102 3.07 3.54 0.77
CA ILE A 102 2.06 3.46 1.82
C ILE A 102 0.86 2.62 1.34
N GLY A 103 0.44 2.83 0.09
CA GLY A 103 -0.61 2.04 -0.55
C GLY A 103 -0.27 0.56 -0.57
N VAL A 104 0.91 0.20 -1.06
CA VAL A 104 1.37 -1.20 -1.11
C VAL A 104 1.48 -1.82 0.27
N LEU A 105 2.04 -1.13 1.25
CA LEU A 105 2.14 -1.61 2.64
C LEU A 105 0.76 -1.89 3.24
N ARG A 106 -0.23 -1.07 2.91
CA ARG A 106 -1.63 -1.31 3.29
C ARG A 106 -2.21 -2.52 2.56
N GLU A 107 -2.01 -2.65 1.25
CA GLU A 107 -2.49 -3.82 0.49
C GLU A 107 -1.96 -5.12 1.09
N VAL A 108 -0.65 -5.21 1.30
CA VAL A 108 -0.01 -6.40 1.87
C VAL A 108 -0.54 -6.70 3.27
N LYS A 109 -0.69 -5.68 4.13
CA LYS A 109 -1.29 -5.84 5.45
C LYS A 109 -2.68 -6.47 5.39
N TYR A 110 -3.55 -5.95 4.53
CA TYR A 110 -4.92 -6.46 4.42
C TYR A 110 -4.94 -7.85 3.82
N MET A 111 -4.15 -8.13 2.77
CA MET A 111 -4.04 -9.46 2.16
C MET A 111 -3.52 -10.53 3.12
N GLN A 112 -2.64 -10.18 4.07
CA GLN A 112 -2.18 -11.09 5.12
C GLN A 112 -3.20 -11.31 6.24
N GLN A 113 -4.14 -10.38 6.43
CA GLN A 113 -5.18 -10.43 7.46
C GLN A 113 -6.48 -11.07 6.96
N THR A 114 -6.71 -11.10 5.64
CA THR A 114 -7.85 -11.75 5.03
C THR A 114 -7.77 -13.26 5.20
N LYS A 115 -8.91 -13.88 5.49
CA LYS A 115 -9.02 -15.35 5.68
C LYS A 115 -8.93 -16.14 4.38
N THR A 116 -9.11 -15.47 3.24
CA THR A 116 -8.95 -16.07 1.94
C THR A 116 -7.46 -16.22 1.63
N GLY A 117 -7.04 -17.40 1.19
CA GLY A 117 -5.64 -17.86 1.06
C GLY A 117 -4.75 -17.09 0.07
N SER A 118 -5.07 -15.83 -0.18
CA SER A 118 -4.26 -14.87 -0.95
C SER A 118 -2.98 -14.47 -0.21
N SER A 119 -2.84 -14.78 1.08
CA SER A 119 -1.59 -14.58 1.84
C SER A 119 -0.39 -15.26 1.17
N ASP A 120 -0.61 -16.45 0.60
CA ASP A 120 0.43 -17.27 -0.03
C ASP A 120 0.74 -16.83 -1.47
N GLN A 121 -0.06 -15.91 -2.02
CA GLN A 121 0.07 -15.43 -3.39
C GLN A 121 0.76 -14.06 -3.48
N VAL A 122 0.88 -13.33 -2.36
CA VAL A 122 1.54 -12.01 -2.33
C VAL A 122 3.00 -12.14 -2.78
N PRO A 123 3.47 -11.30 -3.72
CA PRO A 123 4.87 -11.31 -4.16
C PRO A 123 5.86 -11.22 -3.01
N GLU A 124 6.96 -11.97 -3.10
CA GLU A 124 7.98 -12.02 -2.06
C GLU A 124 8.60 -10.63 -1.81
N GLU A 125 8.74 -9.81 -2.85
CA GLU A 125 9.25 -8.44 -2.76
C GLU A 125 8.34 -7.56 -1.89
N ALA A 126 7.02 -7.65 -2.09
CA ALA A 126 6.05 -6.87 -1.32
C ALA A 126 6.00 -7.36 0.14
N THR A 127 6.14 -8.66 0.36
CA THR A 127 6.22 -9.26 1.70
C THR A 127 7.49 -8.84 2.45
N LYS A 128 8.66 -8.87 1.80
CA LYS A 128 9.93 -8.39 2.37
C LYS A 128 9.84 -6.91 2.75
N MET A 129 9.27 -6.09 1.87
CA MET A 129 9.05 -4.67 2.17
C MET A 129 8.14 -4.49 3.38
N TYR A 130 7.08 -5.28 3.50
CA TYR A 130 6.17 -5.21 4.65
C TYR A 130 6.81 -5.66 5.97
N GLN A 131 7.76 -6.61 5.95
CA GLN A 131 8.53 -6.99 7.14
C GLN A 131 9.35 -5.81 7.70
N GLU A 132 9.77 -4.88 6.84
CA GLU A 132 10.49 -3.67 7.22
C GLU A 132 9.55 -2.47 7.49
N ASN A 133 8.23 -2.66 7.44
CA ASN A 133 7.23 -1.60 7.58
C ASN A 133 7.41 -0.78 8.88
N GLU A 134 7.63 -1.43 10.02
CA GLU A 134 7.86 -0.73 11.29
C GLU A 134 9.08 0.18 11.23
N LYS A 135 10.15 -0.25 10.55
CA LYS A 135 11.35 0.59 10.35
C LYS A 135 11.03 1.78 9.48
N PHE A 136 10.31 1.59 8.37
CA PHE A 136 9.89 2.70 7.50
C PHE A 136 9.03 3.72 8.26
N VAL A 137 8.04 3.26 9.03
CA VAL A 137 7.19 4.15 9.84
C VAL A 137 8.03 4.95 10.82
N ASN A 138 8.99 4.32 11.50
CA ASN A 138 9.89 5.00 12.43
C ASN A 138 10.79 6.03 11.71
N TYR A 139 11.38 5.66 10.57
CA TYR A 139 12.22 6.57 9.78
C TYR A 139 11.43 7.75 9.24
N VAL A 140 10.27 7.52 8.64
CA VAL A 140 9.39 8.59 8.14
C VAL A 140 8.97 9.52 9.27
N THR A 141 8.57 8.98 10.43
CA THR A 141 8.17 9.80 11.58
C THR A 141 9.31 10.70 12.08
N ASN A 142 10.52 10.13 12.21
CA ASN A 142 11.69 10.87 12.67
C ASN A 142 12.15 11.92 11.65
N LEU A 143 12.13 11.58 10.36
CA LEU A 143 12.47 12.51 9.29
C LEU A 143 11.44 13.62 9.17
N ASP A 144 10.14 13.34 9.29
CA ASP A 144 9.09 14.35 9.30
C ASP A 144 9.25 15.32 10.47
N TYR A 145 9.56 14.81 11.66
CA TYR A 145 9.83 15.66 12.82
C TYR A 145 11.05 16.57 12.60
N THR A 146 12.14 16.00 12.09
CA THR A 146 13.37 16.73 11.79
C THR A 146 13.14 17.80 10.72
N THR A 147 12.47 17.43 9.64
CA THR A 147 12.11 18.29 8.52
C THR A 147 11.22 19.45 8.98
N LYS A 148 10.18 19.17 9.76
CA LYS A 148 9.31 20.21 10.35
C LYS A 148 10.09 21.18 11.23
N SER A 149 11.00 20.66 12.07
CA SER A 149 11.81 21.49 12.97
C SER A 149 12.76 22.40 12.20
N TYR A 150 13.48 21.85 11.22
CA TYR A 150 14.39 22.61 10.35
C TYR A 150 13.64 23.66 9.52
N ASN A 151 12.52 23.29 8.89
CA ASN A 151 11.70 24.20 8.11
C ASN A 151 11.12 25.32 8.97
N LYS A 152 10.71 25.01 10.22
CA LYS A 152 10.24 26.02 11.16
C LYS A 152 11.31 27.09 11.39
N ILE A 153 12.54 26.70 11.69
CA ILE A 153 13.66 27.63 11.91
C ILE A 153 13.86 28.51 10.66
N ARG A 154 13.94 27.91 9.46
CA ARG A 154 14.13 28.68 8.22
C ARG A 154 13.01 29.65 7.91
N LEU A 155 11.77 29.31 8.27
CA LEU A 155 10.60 30.14 8.00
C LEU A 155 10.39 31.24 9.04
N THR A 156 10.87 31.07 10.27
CA THR A 156 10.63 32.02 11.37
C THR A 156 11.82 32.91 11.69
N ILE A 157 13.02 32.62 11.15
CA ILE A 157 14.22 33.37 11.48
C ILE A 157 14.19 34.80 10.92
N LEU A 158 14.50 35.78 11.77
CA LEU A 158 14.62 37.17 11.37
C LEU A 158 15.99 37.46 10.75
N ASP A 159 16.08 38.47 9.88
CA ASP A 159 17.34 38.81 9.19
C ASP A 159 18.49 39.14 10.16
N VAL A 160 18.16 39.73 11.32
CA VAL A 160 19.14 40.04 12.38
C VAL A 160 19.60 38.81 13.17
N GLU A 161 18.82 37.73 13.15
CA GLU A 161 19.11 36.48 13.85
C GLU A 161 19.91 35.52 12.96
N LYS A 162 19.83 35.66 11.63
CA LYS A 162 20.54 34.80 10.66
C LYS A 162 22.03 34.62 10.97
N PRO A 163 22.84 35.68 11.20
CA PRO A 163 24.27 35.51 11.46
C PRO A 163 24.57 34.73 12.76
N LEU A 164 23.63 34.70 13.71
CA LEU A 164 23.83 34.02 15.00
C LEU A 164 23.70 32.49 14.90
N VAL A 165 22.98 32.00 13.89
CA VAL A 165 22.70 30.56 13.72
C VAL A 165 23.20 29.99 12.38
N GLU A 166 23.77 30.84 11.52
CA GLU A 166 24.24 30.48 10.18
C GLU A 166 25.20 29.28 10.20
N LYS A 167 26.21 29.31 11.08
CA LYS A 167 27.18 28.22 11.21
C LYS A 167 26.51 26.90 11.60
N GLN A 168 25.57 26.91 12.55
CA GLN A 168 24.85 25.70 12.95
C GLN A 168 23.95 25.19 11.81
N LEU A 169 23.31 26.09 11.06
CA LEU A 169 22.50 25.72 9.90
C LEU A 169 23.35 25.09 8.79
N GLU A 170 24.54 25.62 8.50
CA GLU A 170 25.46 25.03 7.53
C GLU A 170 25.94 23.62 7.95
N GLU A 171 26.22 23.41 9.23
CA GLU A 171 26.59 22.08 9.74
C GLU A 171 25.43 21.08 9.61
N ILE A 172 24.20 21.53 9.83
CA ILE A 172 22.99 20.73 9.60
C ILE A 172 22.83 20.44 8.11
N ASP A 173 22.96 21.44 7.24
CA ASP A 173 22.82 21.30 5.79
C ASP A 173 23.83 20.30 5.20
N LYS A 174 25.07 20.28 5.72
CA LYS A 174 26.06 19.25 5.34
C LYS A 174 25.58 17.84 5.67
N LYS A 175 24.91 17.65 6.81
CA LYS A 175 24.34 16.34 7.20
C LYS A 175 23.10 16.01 6.38
N LEU A 176 22.24 16.98 6.09
CA LEU A 176 21.05 16.82 5.26
C LEU A 176 21.41 16.46 3.82
N LEU A 177 22.50 17.02 3.27
CA LEU A 177 22.96 16.73 1.92
C LEU A 177 23.17 15.23 1.68
N ARG A 178 23.65 14.51 2.70
CA ARG A 178 23.81 13.06 2.65
C ARG A 178 22.46 12.35 2.49
N ALA A 179 21.42 12.79 3.21
CA ALA A 179 20.06 12.27 3.08
C ALA A 179 19.37 12.69 1.77
N GLU A 180 19.80 13.81 1.17
CA GLU A 180 19.30 14.30 -0.11
C GLU A 180 19.95 13.64 -1.33
N LYS A 181 21.15 13.05 -1.20
CA LYS A 181 21.94 12.54 -2.35
C LYS A 181 22.45 11.11 -2.24
N GLU A 182 22.75 10.63 -1.04
CA GLU A 182 23.45 9.35 -0.83
C GLU A 182 22.58 8.29 -0.19
N LEU A 183 21.71 8.68 0.75
CA LEU A 183 20.86 7.74 1.47
C LEU A 183 19.52 7.56 0.75
N SER A 184 19.17 6.31 0.50
CA SER A 184 17.87 5.87 0.01
C SER A 184 17.14 5.02 1.05
N TRP A 185 15.83 4.83 0.87
CA TRP A 185 15.02 3.97 1.75
C TRP A 185 15.49 2.51 1.78
N SER A 186 16.09 2.01 0.70
CA SER A 186 16.70 0.67 0.63
C SER A 186 18.00 0.51 1.43
N THR A 187 18.66 1.64 1.73
CA THR A 187 19.94 1.70 2.45
C THR A 187 19.80 2.25 3.88
N ALA A 188 18.66 2.88 4.19
CA ALA A 188 18.38 3.43 5.51
C ALA A 188 18.35 2.32 6.56
N GLY A 189 19.31 2.36 7.50
CA GLY A 189 19.49 1.34 8.54
C GLY A 189 20.65 0.36 8.33
N ARG A 190 21.38 0.45 7.21
CA ARG A 190 22.66 -0.28 6.99
C ARG A 190 23.90 0.60 7.20
N VAL A 191 23.72 1.78 7.79
CA VAL A 191 24.76 2.80 8.02
C VAL A 191 24.93 3.01 9.51
#